data_AF-A0A7F8RRQ7-F1
#
_entry.id   AF-A0A7F8RRQ7-F1
#
_cell.length_a   1.000
_cell.length_b   1.000
_cell.length_c   1.000
_cell.angle_alpha   90.00
_cell.angle_beta   90.00
_cell.angle_gamma   90.00
#
_symmetry.space_group_name_H-M   'P 1'
#
loop_
_entity.id
_entity.type
_entity.pdbx_description
1 polymer ?
#
loop_
_entity_poly.entity_id
_entity_poly.type
_entity_poly.pdbx_seq_one_letter_code
_entity_poly.pdbx_strand_id
1 'polypeptide(L)' 'MSVRLPQSIDSPIAAWLSSLSLGEPAPERRSPSHLRQPSDASEAAGLVQRCVIIQKDQHGFGFTVSGDRIVLVQSVRPGA' A
#
# COMPACT_ATOMS: atom_id res chain seq x y z
N MET A 1 -36.95 -6.11 5.66
CA MET A 1 -35.65 -6.70 6.05
C MET A 1 -34.65 -5.59 6.25
N SER A 2 -34.53 -5.09 7.49
CA SER A 2 -33.58 -4.02 7.83
C SER A 2 -32.40 -4.67 8.55
N VAL A 3 -31.28 -4.80 7.86
CA VAL A 3 -30.02 -5.22 8.47
C VAL A 3 -29.47 -4.03 9.25
N ARG A 4 -29.56 -4.13 10.59
CA ARG A 4 -28.84 -3.22 11.48
C ARG A 4 -27.34 -3.50 11.33
N LEU A 5 -26.59 -2.54 10.80
CA LEU A 5 -25.13 -2.57 10.86
C LEU A 5 -24.71 -2.32 12.32
N PRO A 6 -23.87 -3.18 12.93
CA PRO A 6 -23.37 -2.92 14.27
C PRO A 6 -22.42 -1.72 14.22
N GLN A 7 -22.63 -0.83 15.19
CA GLN A 7 -21.88 0.39 15.39
C GLN A 7 -20.60 0.03 16.15
N SER A 8 -19.49 -0.11 15.44
CA SER A 8 -18.15 0.10 16.01
C SER A 8 -17.15 0.21 14.88
N ILE A 9 -16.96 1.43 14.41
CA ILE A 9 -15.83 1.81 13.56
C ILE A 9 -14.82 2.49 14.50
N ASP A 10 -14.26 1.71 15.42
CA ASP A 10 -13.12 2.11 16.25
C ASP A 10 -11.90 1.22 15.97
N SER A 11 -11.88 0.59 14.78
CA SER A 11 -10.69 -0.12 14.35
C SER A 11 -9.77 0.83 13.59
N PRO A 12 -8.55 1.11 14.09
CA PRO A 12 -7.58 1.96 13.39
C PRO A 12 -7.24 1.40 11.99
N ILE A 13 -7.46 0.10 11.78
CA ILE A 13 -7.27 -0.60 10.51
C ILE A 13 -8.32 -0.16 9.48
N ALA A 14 -9.58 0.03 9.88
CA ALA A 14 -10.66 0.45 8.97
C ALA A 14 -10.45 1.91 8.50
N ALA A 15 -9.98 2.77 9.39
CA ALA A 15 -9.60 4.15 9.05
C ALA A 15 -8.43 4.17 8.04
N TRP A 16 -7.39 3.35 8.25
CA TRP A 16 -6.24 3.28 7.35
C TRP A 16 -6.60 2.75 5.95
N LEU A 17 -7.43 1.70 5.87
CA LEU A 17 -7.90 1.17 4.58
C LEU A 17 -8.76 2.19 3.81
N SER A 18 -9.53 3.02 4.52
CA SER A 18 -10.33 4.08 3.91
C SER A 18 -9.45 5.20 3.31
N SER A 19 -8.34 5.55 3.98
CA SER A 19 -7.36 6.52 3.45
C SER A 19 -6.60 6.04 2.21
N LEU A 20 -6.43 4.73 2.03
CA LEU A 20 -5.81 4.18 0.81
C LEU A 20 -6.78 4.14 -0.38
N SER A 21 -8.08 4.00 -0.10
CA SER A 21 -9.13 3.97 -1.12
C SER A 21 -9.50 5.37 -1.61
N LEU A 22 -9.42 6.37 -0.73
CA LEU A 22 -9.69 7.77 -1.04
C LEU A 22 -8.38 8.51 -1.34
N GLY A 23 -7.80 8.24 -2.51
CA GLY A 23 -6.76 9.09 -3.07
C GLY A 23 -7.33 10.48 -3.37
N GLU A 24 -7.27 11.39 -2.40
CA GLU A 24 -7.65 12.80 -2.54
C GLU A 24 -6.41 13.62 -2.97
N PRO A 25 -6.40 14.25 -4.16
CA PRO A 25 -5.34 15.15 -4.57
C PRO A 25 -5.47 16.47 -3.80
N ALA A 26 -4.57 16.68 -2.82
CA ALA A 26 -4.49 17.95 -2.10
C ALA A 26 -4.35 19.17 -3.06
N PRO A 27 -5.01 20.31 -2.77
CA PRO A 27 -4.95 21.48 -3.65
C PRO A 27 -3.57 22.14 -3.60
N GLU A 28 -2.95 22.24 -4.78
CA GLU A 28 -1.95 23.23 -5.22
C GLU A 28 -1.30 24.08 -4.11
N ARG A 29 -0.12 23.64 -3.65
CA ARG A 29 0.95 24.53 -3.18
C ARG A 29 2.16 24.30 -4.09
N ARG A 30 2.26 25.11 -5.14
CA ARG A 30 3.45 25.27 -6.00
C ARG A 30 4.71 25.45 -5.15
N SER A 31 5.57 24.44 -5.17
CA SER A 31 7.01 24.59 -5.03
C SER A 31 7.62 24.40 -6.42
N PRO A 32 8.41 25.36 -6.96
CA PRO A 32 9.09 25.13 -8.22
C PRO A 32 10.22 24.12 -8.00
N SER A 33 10.45 23.24 -8.99
CA SER A 33 11.54 22.24 -9.08
C SER A 33 11.36 20.87 -8.40
N HIS A 34 10.24 20.20 -8.68
CA HIS A 34 10.34 18.83 -9.21
C HIS A 34 9.01 18.57 -9.91
N LEU A 35 8.95 18.88 -11.21
CA LEU A 35 7.99 18.20 -12.06
C LEU A 35 8.17 16.73 -11.73
N ARG A 36 7.13 16.11 -11.16
CA ARG A 36 7.04 14.68 -10.98
C ARG A 36 7.11 14.12 -12.39
N GLN A 37 8.33 13.90 -12.87
CA GLN A 37 8.58 13.37 -14.18
C GLN A 37 7.84 12.04 -14.17
N PRO A 38 6.80 11.86 -15.00
CA PRO A 38 6.24 10.54 -15.22
C PRO A 38 7.22 9.80 -16.14
N SER A 39 8.49 9.72 -15.75
CA SER A 39 9.38 8.69 -16.26
C SER A 39 8.78 7.38 -15.76
N ASP A 40 8.51 6.47 -16.68
CA ASP A 40 7.99 5.12 -16.45
C ASP A 40 6.47 4.94 -16.44
N ALA A 41 5.67 5.90 -16.94
CA ALA A 41 4.29 5.56 -17.33
C ALA A 41 4.23 4.49 -18.45
N SER A 42 5.32 4.32 -19.21
CA SER A 42 5.43 3.34 -20.29
C SER A 42 5.99 1.97 -19.85
N GLU A 43 6.71 1.89 -18.72
CA GLU A 43 7.29 0.64 -18.17
C GLU A 43 6.33 -0.06 -17.18
N ALA A 44 5.17 0.54 -16.90
CA ALA A 44 4.16 -0.04 -16.01
C ALA A 44 3.22 -1.05 -16.71
N ALA A 45 3.37 -1.28 -18.01
CA ALA A 45 2.51 -2.20 -18.76
C ALA A 45 2.68 -3.64 -18.22
N GLY A 46 1.75 -4.08 -17.37
CA GLY A 46 1.75 -5.40 -16.73
C GLY A 46 2.08 -5.39 -15.23
N LEU A 47 2.40 -4.23 -14.64
CA LEU A 47 2.57 -4.10 -13.21
C LEU A 47 1.22 -3.84 -12.53
N VAL A 48 0.98 -4.50 -11.41
CA VAL A 48 -0.24 -4.34 -10.62
C VAL A 48 0.11 -4.04 -9.18
N GLN A 49 -0.45 -2.95 -8.66
CA GLN A 49 -0.32 -2.59 -7.26
C GLN A 49 -1.32 -3.40 -6.45
N ARG A 50 -0.82 -4.13 -5.45
CA ARG A 50 -1.64 -4.88 -4.50
C ARG A 50 -1.25 -4.52 -3.08
N CYS A 51 -2.25 -4.24 -2.26
CA CYS A 51 -2.08 -4.10 -0.82
C CYS A 51 -2.31 -5.46 -0.17
N VAL A 52 -1.41 -5.87 0.71
CA VAL A 52 -1.51 -7.12 1.47
C VAL A 52 -1.32 -6.83 2.96
N ILE A 53 -1.92 -7.66 3.80
CA ILE A 53 -1.74 -7.61 5.25
C ILE A 53 -1.03 -8.90 5.63
N ILE A 54 0.11 -8.77 6.32
CA ILE A 54 0.94 -9.91 6.70
C ILE A 54 1.01 -9.93 8.21
N GLN A 55 0.62 -11.06 8.80
CA GLN A 55 0.77 -11.28 10.22
C GLN A 55 2.18 -11.80 10.51
N LYS A 56 2.77 -11.35 11.61
CA LYS A 56 4.08 -11.83 12.04
C LYS A 56 3.94 -13.20 12.71
N ASP A 57 4.76 -14.16 12.30
CA ASP A 57 4.93 -15.46 12.94
C ASP A 57 6.21 -15.51 13.80
N GLN A 58 6.53 -16.70 14.32
CA GLN A 58 7.76 -16.92 15.10
C GLN A 58 9.06 -16.68 14.28
N HIS A 59 8.99 -16.78 12.95
CA HIS A 59 10.10 -16.59 12.02
C HIS A 59 10.06 -15.22 11.31
N GLY A 60 9.18 -14.30 11.74
CA GLY A 60 9.04 -12.96 11.17
C GLY A 60 7.83 -12.83 10.23
N PHE A 61 8.02 -12.20 9.06
CA PHE A 61 6.94 -11.99 8.08
C PHE A 61 7.03 -12.94 6.87
N GLY A 62 8.01 -13.85 6.85
CA GLY A 62 8.14 -14.86 5.79
C GLY A 62 8.72 -14.38 4.46
N PHE A 63 9.23 -13.15 4.35
CA PHE A 63 9.91 -12.66 3.15
C PHE A 63 11.19 -11.91 3.46
N THR A 64 12.10 -11.83 2.49
CA THR A 64 13.30 -10.98 2.55
C THR A 64 13.23 -9.89 1.50
N VAL A 65 13.87 -8.76 1.80
CA VAL A 65 13.89 -7.62 0.90
C VAL A 65 15.32 -7.17 0.59
N SER A 66 15.53 -6.58 -0.57
CA SER A 66 16.81 -5.97 -0.96
C SER A 66 16.62 -4.70 -1.81
N GLY A 67 17.66 -3.86 -1.83
CA GLY A 67 17.67 -2.55 -2.50
C GLY A 67 17.65 -1.37 -1.52
N ASP A 68 18.28 -0.26 -1.90
CA ASP A 68 18.44 0.92 -1.01
C ASP A 68 17.36 1.99 -1.25
N ARG A 69 17.01 2.24 -2.53
CA ARG A 69 16.04 3.28 -2.93
C ARG A 69 14.65 2.72 -3.19
N ILE A 70 14.57 1.66 -3.99
CA ILE A 70 13.36 0.85 -4.15
C ILE A 70 13.67 -0.52 -3.58
N VAL A 71 12.88 -0.93 -2.60
CA VAL A 71 13.05 -2.19 -1.90
C VAL A 71 12.16 -3.23 -2.57
N LEU A 72 12.77 -4.30 -3.06
CA LEU A 72 12.07 -5.40 -3.72
C LEU A 72 12.02 -6.60 -2.79
N VAL A 73 10.93 -7.36 -2.84
CA VAL A 73 10.87 -8.67 -2.21
C VAL A 73 11.74 -9.62 -3.03
N GLN A 74 12.80 -10.13 -2.40
CA GLN A 74 13.78 -11.00 -3.06
C GLN A 74 13.41 -12.48 -2.93
N SER A 75 12.82 -12.87 -1.80
CA SER A 75 12.37 -14.24 -1.57
C SER A 75 11.19 -14.30 -0.61
N VAL A 76 10.41 -15.37 -0.72
CA VAL A 76 9.31 -15.70 0.20
C VAL A 76 9.51 -17.14 0.66
N ARG A 77 9.41 -17.36 1.97
CA ARG A 77 9.47 -18.70 2.57
C ARG A 77 8.23 -19.49 2.13
N PRO A 78 8.39 -20.71 1.61
CA PRO A 78 7.24 -21.57 1.32
C PRO A 78 6.41 -21.83 2.58
N GLY A 79 5.09 -21.73 2.48
CA GLY A 79 4.16 -22.02 3.58
C GLY A 79 4.13 -20.98 4.70
N ALA A 80 4.61 -19.76 4.44
CA ALA A 80 4.45 -18.62 5.34
C ALA A 80 3.00 -18.15 5.48
#